data_AF-A0A8T5M9H9-F1
#
_entry.id   AF-A0A8T5M9H9-F1
#
_cell.length_a   1.000
_cell.length_b   1.000
_cell.length_c   1.000
_cell.angle_alpha   90.00
_cell.angle_beta   90.00
_cell.angle_gamma   90.00
#
_symmetry.space_group_name_H-M   'P 1'
#
loop_
_entity.id
_entity.type
_entity.pdbx_description
1 polymer ?
#
loop_
_entity_poly.entity_id
_entity_poly.type
_entity_poly.pdbx_seq_one_letter_code
_entity_poly.pdbx_strand_id
1 'polypeptide(L)' 'VEGVYEESGFAVEFLVETHGKKKLLALLKILKEKDTNEEFAGKFKEIYGFDLTYENFRVL' A
#
# COMPACT_ATOMS: atom_id res chain seq x y z
N VAL A 1 -1.84 -20.85 -0.87
CA VAL A 1 -2.38 -19.48 -0.69
C VAL A 1 -1.90 -18.83 0.61
N GLU A 2 -0.99 -19.47 1.37
CA GLU A 2 -0.54 -18.99 2.69
C GLU A 2 0.36 -17.73 2.60
N GLY A 3 1.24 -17.63 1.59
CA GLY A 3 2.19 -16.50 1.50
C GLY A 3 1.56 -15.11 1.29
N VAL A 4 0.42 -15.00 0.60
CA VAL A 4 -0.18 -13.68 0.30
C VAL A 4 -0.71 -12.99 1.55
N TYR A 5 -1.27 -13.74 2.51
CA TYR A 5 -1.78 -13.17 3.76
C TYR A 5 -0.64 -12.74 4.69
N GLU A 6 0.47 -13.49 4.70
CA GLU A 6 1.67 -13.13 5.46
C GLU A 6 2.36 -11.91 4.86
N GLU A 7 2.54 -11.88 3.53
CA GLU A 7 3.18 -10.77 2.80
C GLU A 7 2.36 -9.47 2.86
N SER A 8 1.03 -9.56 2.87
CA SER A 8 0.18 -8.38 2.98
C SER A 8 0.21 -7.76 4.38
N GLY A 9 0.40 -8.57 5.44
CA GLY A 9 0.67 -8.06 6.79
C GLY A 9 1.96 -7.23 6.83
N PHE A 10 3.04 -7.78 6.28
CA PHE A 10 4.33 -7.11 6.18
C PHE A 10 4.25 -5.78 5.39
N ALA A 11 3.55 -5.78 4.25
CA ALA A 11 3.39 -4.57 3.44
C ALA A 11 2.68 -3.44 4.21
N VAL A 12 1.63 -3.77 4.98
CA VAL A 12 0.91 -2.79 5.80
C VAL A 12 1.80 -2.27 6.94
N GLU A 13 2.53 -3.15 7.61
CA GLU A 13 3.48 -2.79 8.67
C GLU A 13 4.57 -1.84 8.14
N PHE A 14 5.22 -2.22 7.03
CA PHE A 14 6.23 -1.39 6.35
C PHE A 14 5.72 0.02 6.05
N LEU A 15 4.50 0.16 5.51
CA LEU A 15 3.91 1.46 5.19
C LEU A 15 3.66 2.30 6.46
N VAL A 16 3.22 1.68 7.55
CA VAL A 16 2.97 2.36 8.82
C VAL A 16 4.26 2.80 9.48
N GLU A 17 5.28 1.93 9.51
CA GLU A 17 6.57 2.21 10.15
C GLU A 17 7.41 3.22 9.35
N THR A 18 7.48 3.08 8.03
CA THR A 18 8.34 3.90 7.17
C THR A 18 7.70 5.25 6.82
N HIS A 19 6.38 5.28 6.60
CA HIS A 19 5.68 6.46 6.07
C HIS A 19 4.62 7.04 7.00
N GLY A 20 4.37 6.38 8.13
CA GLY A 20 3.44 6.82 9.15
C GLY A 20 1.98 6.45 8.86
N LYS A 21 1.26 6.08 9.91
CA LYS A 21 -0.16 5.67 9.88
C LYS A 21 -1.10 6.68 9.20
N LYS A 22 -0.77 7.99 9.20
CA LYS A 22 -1.62 9.03 8.59
C LYS A 22 -1.80 8.83 7.08
N LYS A 23 -0.75 8.39 6.36
CA LYS A 23 -0.84 8.13 4.92
C LYS A 23 -1.72 6.92 4.61
N LEU A 24 -1.61 5.86 5.42
CA LEU A 24 -2.49 4.69 5.31
C LEU A 24 -3.96 5.07 5.50
N LEU A 25 -4.26 5.86 6.53
CA LEU A 25 -5.63 6.35 6.77
C LEU A 25 -6.12 7.27 5.64
N ALA A 26 -5.24 8.07 5.03
CA ALA A 26 -5.60 8.91 3.88
C ALA A 26 -5.94 8.06 2.66
N LEU A 27 -5.15 7.02 2.38
CA LEU A 27 -5.42 6.07 1.30
C LEU A 27 -6.77 5.38 1.51
N LEU A 28 -7.00 4.78 2.68
CA LEU A 28 -8.24 4.05 2.99
C LEU A 28 -9.51 4.92 2.83
N LYS A 29 -9.42 6.23 3.10
CA LYS A 29 -10.55 7.16 2.96
C LYS A 29 -10.96 7.44 1.51
N ILE A 30 -10.05 7.28 0.56
CA ILE A 30 -10.29 7.57 -0.87
C ILE A 30 -10.56 6.30 -1.69
N LEU A 31 -10.38 5.12 -1.10
CA LEU A 31 -10.73 3.85 -1.73
C LEU A 31 -12.24 3.71 -1.86
N LYS A 32 -12.66 3.12 -2.97
CA LYS A 32 -14.05 2.73 -3.23
C LYS A 32 -14.08 1.22 -3.39
N GLU A 33 -15.21 0.62 -3.03
CA GLU A 33 -15.39 -0.85 -3.09
C GLU A 33 -15.15 -1.44 -4.49
N LYS A 34 -15.34 -0.64 -5.54
CA LYS A 34 -15.21 -1.04 -6.95
C LYS A 34 -13.92 -0.58 -7.63
N ASP A 35 -12.93 -0.11 -6.87
CA ASP A 35 -11.66 0.33 -7.46
C ASP A 35 -10.97 -0.85 -8.17
N THR A 36 -10.51 -0.63 -9.40
CA THR A 36 -9.62 -1.61 -10.07
C THR A 36 -8.21 -1.56 -9.50
N ASN A 37 -7.38 -2.54 -9.85
CA ASN A 37 -5.97 -2.56 -9.45
C ASN A 37 -5.22 -1.31 -9.94
N GLU A 38 -5.51 -0.83 -11.15
CA GLU A 38 -4.90 0.39 -11.71
C GLU A 38 -5.35 1.65 -10.95
N GLU A 39 -6.64 1.73 -10.59
CA GLU A 39 -7.17 2.85 -9.81
C GLU A 39 -6.56 2.89 -8.40
N PHE A 40 -6.43 1.72 -7.76
CA PHE A 40 -5.74 1.59 -6.48
C PHE A 40 -4.27 2.03 -6.60
N ALA A 41 -3.56 1.55 -7.61
CA ALA A 41 -2.16 1.89 -7.84
C ALA A 41 -1.95 3.40 -8.06
N GLY A 42 -2.83 4.04 -8.82
CA GLY A 42 -2.82 5.49 -9.02
C GLY A 42 -2.99 6.27 -7.71
N LYS A 43 -4.01 5.92 -6.91
CA LYS A 43 -4.28 6.55 -5.61
C LYS A 43 -3.14 6.32 -4.61
N PHE A 44 -2.57 5.12 -4.61
CA PHE A 44 -1.40 4.83 -3.78
C PHE A 44 -0.24 5.73 -4.15
N LYS A 45 0.09 5.83 -5.44
CA LYS A 45 1.18 6.67 -5.94
C LYS A 45 0.98 8.14 -5.61
N GLU A 46 -0.26 8.63 -5.65
CA GLU A 46 -0.60 10.00 -5.26
C GLU A 46 -0.26 10.29 -3.77
N ILE A 47 -0.55 9.34 -2.87
CA ILE A 47 -0.34 9.51 -1.42
C ILE A 47 1.14 9.24 -1.01
N TYR A 48 1.74 8.21 -1.58
CA TYR A 48 3.06 7.71 -1.18
C TYR A 48 4.21 8.25 -2.03
N GLY A 49 3.93 8.67 -3.27
CA GLY A 49 4.93 9.24 -4.19
C GLY A 49 5.74 8.21 -4.97
N PHE A 50 5.42 6.92 -4.85
CA PHE A 50 6.11 5.83 -5.54
C PHE A 50 5.13 4.73 -5.98
N ASP A 51 5.59 3.85 -6.87
CA ASP A 51 4.79 2.77 -7.46
C ASP A 51 4.71 1.53 -6.55
N LEU A 52 3.58 0.82 -6.58
CA LEU A 52 3.38 -0.48 -5.90
C LEU A 52 4.19 -1.59 -6.59
N THR A 53 5.50 -1.57 -6.40
CA THR A 53 6.43 -2.58 -6.91
C THR A 53 7.16 -3.24 -5.76
N TYR A 54 7.51 -4.53 -5.92
CA TYR A 54 8.23 -5.27 -4.88
C TYR A 54 9.55 -4.60 -4.50
N GLU A 55 10.24 -3.96 -5.46
CA GLU A 55 11.48 -3.23 -5.23
C GLU A 55 11.33 -2.09 -4.21
N ASN A 56 10.21 -1.37 -4.22
CA ASN A 56 9.95 -0.27 -3.28
C ASN A 56 9.62 -0.77 -1.87
N PHE A 57 9.29 -2.05 -1.71
CA PHE A 57 9.07 -2.72 -0.42
C PHE A 57 10.28 -3.57 0.00
N ARG A 58 11.33 -3.63 -0.81
CA ARG A 58 12.54 -4.44 -0.59
C ARG A 58 13.57 -3.76 0.31
N VAL A 59 13.14 -2.84 1.20
CA VAL A 59 14.05 -2.09 2.10
C VAL A 59 14.49 -2.96 3.31
N LEU A 60 14.79 -4.23 3.09
CA LEU A 60 15.43 -5.14 4.04
C LEU A 60 16.63 -5.83 3.37
#